data_AF-A0A2K3PDV8-F1
#
_entry.id   AF-A0A2K3PDV8-F1
#
_cell.length_a   1.000
_cell.length_b   1.000
_cell.length_c   1.000
_cell.angle_alpha   90.00
_cell.angle_beta   90.00
_cell.angle_gamma   90.00
#
_symmetry.space_group_name_H-M   'P 1'
#
loop_
_entity.id
_entity.type
_entity.pdbx_description
1 polymer ?
#
loop_
_entity_poly.entity_id
_entity_poly.type
_entity_poly.pdbx_seq_one_letter_code
_entity_poly.pdbx_strand_id
1 'polypeptide(L)'
;MGSNSVELLSEKHAAVKWVVGVMIVGVSLLGLYSSSGGPFGLWSNNRRRNKKPIRVYMDGCFDMMHYGHCNALRQARALGDQLIVGVVSDDEIIANKGPPVTPLHERLIMVNAVKWVDEVIPEAPYAITEEFMKKLFDEYNIDYIIHGDDPCVLPDGTDAYAHAKKAGRYKQIKRTEGVSSTDIVGRMLLCVRERTITDSHNHSSLQRQFSNGRGQKFDDSVGVVSSGTRVSHFLPTSRRIVQFSNGRSPGPDARIVYIDGAFDLFHAGHVEILRLARDRGDFLLVGIHTDQTCYQKFMEASQKSAMKLWLDGVVQMSDAAGYV
;
A
#
# COMPACT_ATOMS: atom_id res chain seq x y z
N MET A 1 -15.40 28.24 77.06
CA MET A 1 -14.77 29.43 77.66
C MET A 1 -14.31 30.33 76.52
N GLY A 2 -14.72 31.60 76.54
CA GLY A 2 -14.48 32.56 75.45
C GLY A 2 -15.77 33.01 74.77
N SER A 3 -16.71 33.54 75.57
CA SER A 3 -17.81 34.39 75.15
C SER A 3 -17.27 35.74 74.65
N ASN A 4 -17.91 36.32 73.63
CA ASN A 4 -18.10 37.77 73.53
C ASN A 4 -19.48 38.04 72.91
N SER A 5 -20.37 38.45 73.80
CA SER A 5 -21.58 39.25 73.59
C SER A 5 -21.17 40.65 73.06
N VAL A 6 -21.98 41.56 72.52
CA VAL A 6 -23.41 41.87 72.67
C VAL A 6 -23.78 42.89 71.55
N GLU A 7 -25.05 42.85 71.08
CA GLU A 7 -25.96 44.01 70.85
C GLU A 7 -25.66 45.11 69.80
N LEU A 8 -26.60 45.84 69.19
CA LEU A 8 -28.06 46.04 69.32
C LEU A 8 -28.61 46.70 68.03
N LEU A 9 -29.76 46.20 67.57
CA LEU A 9 -30.98 46.87 67.03
C LEU A 9 -30.96 48.06 66.04
N SER A 10 -31.88 47.97 65.06
CA SER A 10 -33.04 48.87 64.89
C SER A 10 -33.80 48.50 63.59
N GLU A 11 -34.94 47.79 63.66
CA GLU A 11 -36.32 48.30 63.44
C GLU A 11 -36.65 48.69 61.98
N LYS A 12 -37.80 48.42 61.32
CA LYS A 12 -39.18 48.12 61.74
C LYS A 12 -40.03 47.75 60.48
N HIS A 13 -40.91 46.73 60.59
CA HIS A 13 -42.35 46.69 60.21
C HIS A 13 -42.76 46.79 58.70
N ALA A 14 -43.84 46.17 58.17
CA ALA A 14 -44.92 45.33 58.66
C ALA A 14 -45.68 44.65 57.46
N ALA A 15 -46.56 43.70 57.81
CA ALA A 15 -47.39 42.79 57.01
C ALA A 15 -48.40 43.45 56.03
N VAL A 16 -49.10 42.74 55.12
CA VAL A 16 -50.33 41.96 55.37
C VAL A 16 -50.76 41.17 54.10
N LYS A 17 -51.32 39.96 54.31
CA LYS A 17 -51.94 39.02 53.34
C LYS A 17 -53.40 39.39 53.01
N TRP A 18 -53.91 39.05 51.82
CA TRP A 18 -55.31 38.60 51.59
C TRP A 18 -55.44 37.70 50.34
N VAL A 19 -56.46 36.83 50.39
CA VAL A 19 -56.79 35.70 49.52
C VAL A 19 -58.06 36.01 48.69
N VAL A 20 -58.26 35.25 47.60
CA VAL A 20 -59.54 34.86 46.94
C VAL A 20 -59.81 35.47 45.55
N GLY A 21 -59.74 34.59 44.53
CA GLY A 21 -60.83 34.28 43.57
C GLY A 21 -61.14 35.24 42.42
N VAL A 22 -61.09 34.72 41.18
CA VAL A 22 -62.25 34.55 40.26
C VAL A 22 -61.73 34.09 38.89
N MET A 23 -62.32 32.99 38.41
CA MET A 23 -62.26 32.48 37.03
C MET A 23 -63.29 33.23 36.18
N ILE A 24 -62.90 33.77 35.02
CA ILE A 24 -63.83 34.07 33.91
C ILE A 24 -63.21 33.62 32.59
N VAL A 25 -64.01 32.82 31.86
CA VAL A 25 -63.81 32.29 30.52
C VAL A 25 -64.10 33.38 29.48
N GLY A 26 -63.28 33.47 28.43
CA GLY A 26 -63.56 34.25 27.22
C GLY A 26 -62.78 33.71 26.03
N VAL A 27 -63.49 33.07 25.10
CA VAL A 27 -62.99 32.43 23.87
C VAL A 27 -63.26 33.35 22.67
N SER A 28 -62.32 33.37 21.71
CA SER A 28 -62.40 33.86 20.31
C SER A 28 -62.34 35.39 20.08
N LEU A 29 -61.62 35.98 19.12
CA LEU A 29 -61.31 35.60 17.73
C LEU A 29 -60.12 36.43 17.17
N LEU A 30 -59.33 35.78 16.31
CA LEU A 30 -58.61 36.25 15.11
C LEU A 30 -57.82 37.59 15.08
N GLY A 31 -56.53 37.49 14.76
CA GLY A 31 -55.74 38.57 14.18
C GLY A 31 -54.31 38.15 13.85
N LEU A 32 -54.07 37.66 12.63
CA LEU A 32 -52.75 37.44 12.05
C LEU A 32 -51.91 38.72 12.09
N TYR A 33 -50.66 38.68 12.56
CA TYR A 33 -49.56 39.46 11.98
C TYR A 33 -48.21 38.78 12.23
N SER A 34 -47.33 38.96 11.26
CA SER A 34 -46.18 38.13 10.89
C SER A 34 -44.88 38.38 11.68
N SER A 35 -44.08 37.31 11.80
CA SER A 35 -42.59 37.30 11.82
C SER A 35 -41.81 38.06 12.90
N SER A 36 -41.11 37.33 13.78
CA SER A 36 -39.63 37.42 13.96
C SER A 36 -39.14 36.41 15.02
N GLY A 37 -37.89 35.97 14.88
CA GLY A 37 -37.36 34.70 15.38
C GLY A 37 -36.89 34.64 16.85
N GLY A 38 -36.98 33.39 17.38
CA GLY A 38 -36.09 32.74 18.36
C GLY A 38 -36.13 33.18 19.83
N PRO A 39 -35.68 32.36 20.81
CA PRO A 39 -34.97 31.08 20.69
C PRO A 39 -35.59 29.93 21.53
N PHE A 40 -35.89 28.79 20.91
CA PHE A 40 -36.08 27.52 21.64
C PHE A 40 -35.04 26.52 21.15
N GLY A 41 -34.27 26.00 22.11
CA GLY A 41 -33.14 25.10 21.88
C GLY A 41 -33.54 23.87 21.06
N LEU A 42 -32.95 23.76 19.88
CA LEU A 42 -32.93 22.52 19.13
C LEU A 42 -32.01 21.54 19.86
N TRP A 43 -32.63 20.55 20.49
CA TRP A 43 -31.97 19.30 20.87
C TRP A 43 -31.44 18.65 19.59
N SER A 44 -30.16 18.86 19.29
CA SER A 44 -29.49 18.20 18.17
C SER A 44 -29.34 16.72 18.52
N ASN A 45 -30.28 15.92 18.03
CA ASN A 45 -30.22 14.46 18.04
C ASN A 45 -29.07 14.03 17.12
N ASN A 46 -27.85 13.95 17.66
CA ASN A 46 -26.69 13.44 16.94
C ASN A 46 -26.76 11.91 16.85
N ARG A 47 -27.75 11.40 16.12
CA ARG A 47 -27.73 10.03 15.60
C ARG A 47 -26.64 9.99 14.54
N ARG A 48 -25.42 9.64 14.93
CA ARG A 48 -24.40 9.16 13.99
C ARG A 48 -25.01 7.97 13.26
N ARG A 49 -25.61 8.18 12.08
CA ARG A 49 -26.00 7.08 11.18
C ARG A 49 -24.70 6.32 10.92
N ASN A 50 -24.63 5.06 11.34
CA ASN A 50 -23.60 4.14 10.87
C ASN A 50 -23.71 4.11 9.34
N LYS A 51 -22.84 4.88 8.66
CA LYS A 51 -22.74 4.84 7.21
C LYS A 51 -22.18 3.46 6.85
N LYS A 52 -22.79 2.80 5.87
CA LYS A 52 -22.27 1.55 5.31
C LYS A 52 -20.82 1.81 4.85
N PRO A 53 -19.86 0.94 5.18
CA PRO A 53 -18.49 1.08 4.71
C PRO A 53 -18.46 1.05 3.18
N ILE A 54 -17.67 1.94 2.57
CA ILE A 54 -17.48 1.99 1.13
C ILE A 54 -16.47 0.90 0.73
N ARG A 55 -16.90 -0.08 -0.06
CA ARG A 55 -16.04 -1.17 -0.53
C ARG A 55 -15.55 -0.86 -1.93
N VAL A 56 -14.25 -0.95 -2.17
CA VAL A 56 -13.66 -0.68 -3.48
C VAL A 56 -12.93 -1.89 -4.00
N TYR A 57 -12.98 -2.07 -5.32
CA TYR A 57 -12.32 -3.17 -6.00
C TYR A 57 -11.18 -2.65 -6.87
N MET A 58 -10.05 -3.35 -6.86
CA MET A 58 -8.96 -3.15 -7.81
C MET A 58 -8.43 -4.52 -8.24
N ASP A 59 -8.28 -4.72 -9.52
CA ASP A 59 -7.66 -5.92 -10.06
C ASP A 59 -6.32 -5.64 -10.73
N GLY A 60 -5.60 -6.73 -10.94
CA GLY A 60 -4.33 -6.69 -11.64
C GLY A 60 -3.68 -8.06 -11.67
N CYS A 61 -2.64 -8.14 -12.48
CA CYS A 61 -1.84 -9.35 -12.53
C CYS A 61 -0.90 -9.42 -11.33
N PHE A 62 -0.36 -8.27 -10.90
CA PHE A 62 0.62 -8.21 -9.82
C PHE A 62 1.84 -9.12 -10.05
N ASP A 63 2.20 -9.31 -11.33
CA ASP A 63 3.41 -10.03 -11.72
C ASP A 63 4.65 -9.17 -11.41
N MET A 64 5.68 -9.79 -10.82
CA MET A 64 6.87 -9.10 -10.32
C MET A 64 6.49 -7.91 -9.43
N MET A 65 5.64 -8.16 -8.43
CA MET A 65 5.06 -7.13 -7.58
C MET A 65 6.14 -6.23 -6.95
N HIS A 66 5.87 -4.92 -6.89
CA HIS A 66 6.85 -3.90 -6.54
C HIS A 66 6.17 -2.69 -5.88
N TYR A 67 6.94 -1.74 -5.36
CA TYR A 67 6.39 -0.60 -4.60
C TYR A 67 5.36 0.24 -5.37
N GLY A 68 5.45 0.29 -6.70
CA GLY A 68 4.42 0.89 -7.56
C GLY A 68 3.03 0.26 -7.40
N HIS A 69 2.94 -1.08 -7.36
CA HIS A 69 1.71 -1.81 -7.09
C HIS A 69 1.21 -1.52 -5.67
N CYS A 70 2.10 -1.56 -4.67
CA CYS A 70 1.73 -1.25 -3.29
C CYS A 70 1.20 0.17 -3.13
N ASN A 71 1.77 1.16 -3.83
CA ASN A 71 1.27 2.53 -3.83
C ASN A 71 -0.09 2.65 -4.56
N ALA A 72 -0.32 1.87 -5.62
CA ALA A 72 -1.61 1.81 -6.29
C ALA A 72 -2.70 1.29 -5.34
N LEU A 73 -2.44 0.18 -4.64
CA LEU A 73 -3.32 -0.38 -3.63
C LEU A 73 -3.56 0.60 -2.47
N ARG A 74 -2.52 1.32 -2.00
CA ARG A 74 -2.68 2.39 -1.01
C ARG A 74 -3.62 3.50 -1.49
N GLN A 75 -3.48 3.94 -2.74
CA GLN A 75 -4.34 4.98 -3.32
C GLN A 75 -5.78 4.47 -3.47
N ALA A 76 -5.97 3.22 -3.91
CA ALA A 76 -7.29 2.60 -4.00
C ALA A 76 -7.96 2.52 -2.63
N ARG A 77 -7.24 2.01 -1.61
CA ARG A 77 -7.74 1.93 -0.24
C ARG A 77 -8.09 3.31 0.36
N ALA A 78 -7.49 4.39 -0.10
CA ALA A 78 -7.82 5.75 0.33
C ALA A 78 -9.13 6.30 -0.29
N LEU A 79 -9.67 5.65 -1.33
CA LEU A 79 -10.93 6.02 -1.99
C LEU A 79 -12.16 5.28 -1.42
N GLY A 80 -11.96 4.39 -0.44
CA GLY A 80 -13.00 3.65 0.26
C GLY A 80 -12.60 3.28 1.68
N ASP A 81 -13.45 2.53 2.36
CA ASP A 81 -13.24 2.00 3.71
C ASP A 81 -12.71 0.57 3.72
N GLN A 82 -12.88 -0.18 2.63
CA GLN A 82 -12.34 -1.54 2.45
C GLN A 82 -11.87 -1.74 1.01
N LEU A 83 -10.73 -2.40 0.82
CA LEU A 83 -10.15 -2.72 -0.48
C LEU A 83 -10.18 -4.24 -0.72
N ILE A 84 -10.90 -4.62 -1.77
CA ILE A 84 -10.97 -5.98 -2.30
C ILE A 84 -10.09 -6.01 -3.55
N VAL A 85 -9.20 -7.00 -3.64
CA VAL A 85 -8.26 -7.11 -4.76
C VAL A 85 -8.47 -8.36 -5.58
N GLY A 86 -8.71 -8.21 -6.88
CA GLY A 86 -8.76 -9.31 -7.82
C GLY A 86 -7.37 -9.66 -8.35
N VAL A 87 -6.93 -10.90 -8.21
CA VAL A 87 -5.68 -11.38 -8.81
C VAL A 87 -6.02 -12.19 -10.05
N VAL A 88 -5.63 -11.67 -11.21
CA VAL A 88 -5.95 -12.28 -12.51
C VAL A 88 -5.29 -13.67 -12.62
N SER A 89 -5.99 -14.67 -13.17
CA SER A 89 -5.44 -16.03 -13.37
C SER A 89 -4.30 -16.06 -14.39
N ASP A 90 -3.48 -17.12 -14.36
CA ASP A 90 -2.36 -17.26 -15.30
C ASP A 90 -2.89 -17.41 -16.75
N ASP A 91 -3.99 -18.16 -16.96
CA ASP A 91 -4.61 -18.36 -18.28
C ASP A 91 -5.11 -17.05 -18.90
N GLU A 92 -5.79 -16.23 -18.11
CA GLU A 92 -6.27 -14.91 -18.52
C GLU A 92 -5.11 -13.97 -18.88
N ILE A 93 -4.01 -14.05 -18.15
CA ILE A 93 -2.79 -13.27 -18.42
C ILE A 93 -2.15 -13.69 -19.74
N ILE A 94 -2.02 -15.00 -19.96
CA ILE A 94 -1.47 -15.58 -21.20
C ILE A 94 -2.29 -15.14 -22.41
N ALA A 95 -3.62 -15.20 -22.31
CA ALA A 95 -4.53 -14.85 -23.41
C ALA A 95 -4.45 -13.37 -23.83
N ASN A 96 -4.15 -12.46 -22.89
CA ASN A 96 -4.28 -11.02 -23.13
C ASN A 96 -2.95 -10.27 -23.31
N LYS A 97 -1.82 -10.85 -22.90
CA LYS A 97 -0.53 -10.13 -22.94
C LYS A 97 0.70 -11.02 -23.07
N GLY A 98 0.75 -12.13 -22.36
CA GLY A 98 1.89 -13.04 -22.35
C GLY A 98 2.05 -13.70 -20.97
N PRO A 99 2.79 -14.82 -20.87
CA PRO A 99 2.87 -15.60 -19.65
C PRO A 99 3.47 -14.79 -18.49
N PRO A 100 2.91 -14.88 -17.28
CA PRO A 100 3.48 -14.22 -16.11
C PRO A 100 4.79 -14.91 -15.70
N VAL A 101 5.73 -14.15 -15.14
CA VAL A 101 6.96 -14.71 -14.55
C VAL A 101 6.64 -15.38 -13.21
N THR A 102 5.76 -14.75 -12.43
CA THR A 102 5.38 -15.16 -11.09
C THR A 102 4.08 -15.96 -11.15
N PRO A 103 4.03 -17.22 -10.70
CA PRO A 103 2.81 -18.04 -10.75
C PRO A 103 1.71 -17.48 -9.83
N LEU A 104 0.44 -17.80 -10.12
CA LEU A 104 -0.71 -17.27 -9.38
C LEU A 104 -0.57 -17.36 -7.85
N HIS A 105 -0.14 -18.51 -7.32
CA HIS A 105 -0.04 -18.73 -5.87
C HIS A 105 0.95 -17.76 -5.20
N GLU A 106 2.08 -17.45 -5.82
CA GLU A 106 3.04 -16.48 -5.31
C GLU A 106 2.48 -15.05 -5.39
N ARG A 107 1.77 -14.71 -6.48
CA ARG A 107 1.10 -13.41 -6.64
C ARG A 107 0.03 -13.21 -5.56
N LEU A 108 -0.72 -14.25 -5.21
CA LEU A 108 -1.69 -14.24 -4.11
C LEU A 108 -1.01 -13.99 -2.75
N ILE A 109 0.12 -14.65 -2.46
CA ILE A 109 0.89 -14.41 -1.22
C ILE A 109 1.30 -12.94 -1.13
N MET A 110 1.82 -12.39 -2.23
CA MET A 110 2.30 -11.01 -2.28
C MET A 110 1.18 -10.00 -2.05
N VAL A 111 0.04 -10.18 -2.72
CA VAL A 111 -1.11 -9.26 -2.58
C VAL A 111 -1.72 -9.34 -1.17
N ASN A 112 -1.89 -10.54 -0.61
CA ASN A 112 -2.41 -10.72 0.76
C ASN A 112 -1.51 -10.09 1.83
N ALA A 113 -0.20 -9.99 1.57
CA ALA A 113 0.75 -9.38 2.51
C ALA A 113 0.69 -7.84 2.54
N VAL A 114 0.00 -7.20 1.58
CA VAL A 114 -0.09 -5.75 1.53
C VAL A 114 -1.08 -5.24 2.56
N LYS A 115 -0.60 -4.46 3.53
CA LYS A 115 -1.37 -3.92 4.67
C LYS A 115 -2.65 -3.13 4.34
N TRP A 116 -2.86 -2.73 3.09
CA TRP A 116 -4.03 -1.97 2.65
C TRP A 116 -5.11 -2.85 2.00
N VAL A 117 -4.79 -4.12 1.75
CA VAL A 117 -5.70 -5.09 1.15
C VAL A 117 -6.47 -5.77 2.27
N ASP A 118 -7.80 -5.74 2.17
CA ASP A 118 -8.69 -6.33 3.17
C ASP A 118 -9.15 -7.74 2.74
N GLU A 119 -9.43 -7.95 1.44
CA GLU A 119 -9.86 -9.24 0.88
C GLU A 119 -9.22 -9.46 -0.50
N VAL A 120 -8.98 -10.72 -0.88
CA VAL A 120 -8.43 -11.10 -2.18
C VAL A 120 -9.35 -12.08 -2.89
N ILE A 121 -9.68 -11.78 -4.15
CA ILE A 121 -10.42 -12.66 -5.06
C ILE A 121 -9.40 -13.33 -6.00
N PRO A 122 -9.14 -14.64 -5.87
CA PRO A 122 -8.29 -15.36 -6.81
C PRO A 122 -8.99 -15.53 -8.16
N GLU A 123 -8.19 -15.76 -9.20
CA GLU A 123 -8.67 -16.09 -10.55
C GLU A 123 -9.70 -15.09 -11.10
N ALA A 124 -9.45 -13.80 -10.89
CA ALA A 124 -10.26 -12.76 -11.49
C ALA A 124 -10.11 -12.75 -13.03
N PRO A 125 -11.16 -12.42 -13.79
CA PRO A 125 -11.06 -12.27 -15.24
C PRO A 125 -10.18 -11.06 -15.60
N TYR A 126 -9.61 -11.04 -16.80
CA TYR A 126 -8.78 -9.92 -17.25
C TYR A 126 -9.58 -8.63 -17.51
N ALA A 127 -10.81 -8.78 -18.01
CA ALA A 127 -11.73 -7.67 -18.23
C ALA A 127 -12.94 -7.75 -17.32
N ILE A 128 -13.49 -6.57 -17.00
CA ILE A 128 -14.72 -6.45 -16.25
C ILE A 128 -15.90 -6.71 -17.20
N THR A 129 -16.26 -7.98 -17.35
CA THR A 129 -17.46 -8.39 -18.10
C THR A 129 -18.73 -7.95 -17.36
N GLU A 130 -19.87 -7.90 -18.04
CA GLU A 130 -21.14 -7.52 -17.41
C GLU A 130 -21.52 -8.49 -16.27
N GLU A 131 -21.26 -9.79 -16.46
CA GLU A 131 -21.52 -10.85 -15.48
C GLU A 131 -20.65 -10.67 -14.24
N PHE A 132 -19.35 -10.46 -14.42
CA PHE A 132 -18.43 -10.25 -13.31
C PHE A 132 -18.69 -8.91 -12.61
N MET A 133 -19.07 -7.88 -13.35
CA MET A 133 -19.49 -6.60 -12.77
C MET A 133 -20.71 -6.74 -11.86
N LYS A 134 -21.74 -7.52 -12.28
CA LYS A 134 -22.89 -7.85 -11.43
C LYS A 134 -22.45 -8.60 -10.18
N LYS A 135 -21.58 -9.61 -10.32
CA LYS A 135 -20.99 -10.33 -9.18
C LYS A 135 -20.29 -9.37 -8.19
N LEU A 136 -19.46 -8.45 -8.69
CA LEU A 136 -18.78 -7.46 -7.85
C LEU A 136 -19.78 -6.58 -7.08
N PHE A 137 -20.83 -6.11 -7.74
CA PHE A 137 -21.77 -5.16 -7.14
C PHE A 137 -22.80 -5.83 -6.22
N ASP A 138 -23.32 -6.98 -6.62
CA ASP A 138 -24.44 -7.64 -5.94
C ASP A 138 -23.96 -8.60 -4.85
N GLU A 139 -22.91 -9.39 -5.11
CA GLU A 139 -22.38 -10.37 -4.15
C GLU A 139 -21.30 -9.74 -3.25
N TYR A 140 -20.27 -9.14 -3.85
CA TYR A 140 -19.15 -8.56 -3.10
C TYR A 140 -19.44 -7.17 -2.54
N ASN A 141 -20.60 -6.60 -2.85
CA ASN A 141 -21.05 -5.28 -2.37
C ASN A 141 -20.05 -4.15 -2.73
N ILE A 142 -19.39 -4.23 -3.87
CA ILE A 142 -18.42 -3.23 -4.32
C ILE A 142 -19.14 -1.94 -4.74
N ASP A 143 -18.65 -0.80 -4.25
CA ASP A 143 -19.13 0.53 -4.57
C ASP A 143 -18.51 1.11 -5.85
N TYR A 144 -17.18 0.93 -6.00
CA TYR A 144 -16.41 1.44 -7.14
C TYR A 144 -15.31 0.46 -7.55
N ILE A 145 -15.05 0.40 -8.85
CA ILE A 145 -13.88 -0.25 -9.45
C ILE A 145 -12.80 0.82 -9.66
N ILE A 146 -11.58 0.54 -9.24
CA ILE A 146 -10.45 1.45 -9.25
C ILE A 146 -9.32 0.83 -10.07
N HIS A 147 -8.77 1.59 -11.01
CA HIS A 147 -7.58 1.17 -11.73
C HIS A 147 -6.67 2.37 -12.04
N GLY A 148 -5.45 2.10 -12.51
CA GLY A 148 -4.52 3.12 -13.00
C GLY A 148 -5.08 3.93 -14.18
N ASP A 149 -4.38 5.01 -14.50
CA ASP A 149 -4.63 5.88 -15.65
C ASP A 149 -4.05 5.35 -16.98
N ASP A 150 -3.29 4.26 -16.94
CA ASP A 150 -2.81 3.55 -18.12
C ASP A 150 -3.99 2.91 -18.90
N PRO A 151 -4.01 3.00 -20.24
CA PRO A 151 -5.00 2.30 -21.05
C PRO A 151 -4.88 0.77 -20.91
N CYS A 152 -5.98 0.11 -20.57
CA CYS A 152 -6.07 -1.36 -20.56
C CYS A 152 -6.93 -1.81 -21.73
N VAL A 153 -6.25 -2.18 -22.81
CA VAL A 153 -6.89 -2.66 -24.04
C VAL A 153 -6.84 -4.17 -24.10
N LEU A 154 -7.94 -4.75 -24.59
CA LEU A 154 -8.07 -6.15 -24.94
C LEU A 154 -7.44 -6.42 -26.32
N PRO A 155 -7.22 -7.70 -26.69
CA PRO A 155 -6.67 -8.05 -28.02
C PRO A 155 -7.50 -7.52 -29.20
N ASP A 156 -8.80 -7.31 -29.01
CA ASP A 156 -9.71 -6.71 -30.00
C ASP A 156 -9.67 -5.17 -30.03
N GLY A 157 -8.85 -4.54 -29.19
CA GLY A 157 -8.71 -3.10 -29.05
C GLY A 157 -9.74 -2.42 -28.16
N THR A 158 -10.67 -3.18 -27.56
CA THR A 158 -11.67 -2.63 -26.64
C THR A 158 -11.10 -2.39 -25.25
N ASP A 159 -11.74 -1.49 -24.48
CA ASP A 159 -11.31 -1.14 -23.13
C ASP A 159 -11.81 -2.17 -22.11
N ALA A 160 -10.89 -2.80 -21.38
CA ALA A 160 -11.18 -3.83 -20.38
C ALA A 160 -12.14 -3.36 -19.26
N TYR A 161 -12.28 -2.05 -19.07
CA TYR A 161 -13.14 -1.43 -18.06
C TYR A 161 -14.34 -0.67 -18.65
N ALA A 162 -14.65 -0.85 -19.94
CA ALA A 162 -15.72 -0.13 -20.62
C ALA A 162 -17.08 -0.24 -19.89
N HIS A 163 -17.43 -1.43 -19.40
CA HIS A 163 -18.68 -1.67 -18.66
C HIS A 163 -18.73 -0.88 -17.35
N ALA A 164 -17.66 -0.91 -16.55
CA ALA A 164 -17.55 -0.17 -15.30
C ALA A 164 -17.62 1.36 -15.51
N LYS A 165 -16.98 1.86 -16.58
CA LYS A 165 -17.02 3.27 -16.99
C LYS A 165 -18.42 3.69 -17.42
N LYS A 166 -19.09 2.90 -18.26
CA LYS A 166 -20.46 3.14 -18.69
C LYS A 166 -21.45 3.17 -17.51
N ALA A 167 -21.22 2.35 -16.49
CA ALA A 167 -22.02 2.34 -15.27
C ALA A 167 -21.74 3.54 -14.34
N GLY A 168 -20.74 4.38 -14.62
CA GLY A 168 -20.35 5.49 -13.76
C GLY A 168 -19.70 5.08 -12.43
N ARG A 169 -19.20 3.83 -12.35
CA ARG A 169 -18.64 3.25 -11.12
C ARG A 169 -17.15 2.93 -11.23
N TYR A 170 -16.45 3.65 -12.10
CA TYR A 170 -15.01 3.54 -12.33
C TYR A 170 -14.28 4.78 -11.80
N LYS A 171 -13.18 4.59 -11.08
CA LYS A 171 -12.30 5.67 -10.60
C LYS A 171 -10.85 5.41 -11.02
N GLN A 172 -10.12 6.48 -11.32
CA GLN A 172 -8.72 6.40 -11.70
C GLN A 172 -7.80 6.86 -10.58
N ILE A 173 -6.64 6.24 -10.48
CA ILE A 173 -5.53 6.66 -9.63
C ILE A 173 -4.28 6.85 -10.49
N LYS A 174 -3.33 7.65 -10.00
CA LYS A 174 -2.11 7.96 -10.75
C LYS A 174 -1.11 6.82 -10.67
N ARG A 175 -0.47 6.53 -11.81
CA ARG A 175 0.71 5.68 -11.88
C ARG A 175 1.83 6.19 -10.95
N THR A 176 2.60 5.25 -10.42
CA THR A 176 3.76 5.57 -9.58
C THR A 176 5.00 5.74 -10.44
N GLU A 177 5.57 6.94 -10.42
CA GLU A 177 6.83 7.25 -11.11
C GLU A 177 8.03 6.50 -10.52
N GLY A 178 8.98 6.14 -11.39
CA GLY A 178 10.28 5.57 -11.04
C GLY A 178 10.34 4.04 -10.90
N VAL A 179 9.26 3.33 -11.25
CA VAL A 179 9.24 1.85 -11.31
C VAL A 179 8.19 1.32 -12.29
N SER A 180 8.55 0.23 -12.97
CA SER A 180 7.65 -0.64 -13.70
C SER A 180 8.25 -2.05 -13.76
N SER A 181 7.45 -3.07 -14.03
CA SER A 181 7.98 -4.42 -14.29
C SER A 181 8.98 -4.41 -15.46
N THR A 182 8.72 -3.62 -16.51
CA THR A 182 9.65 -3.44 -17.64
C THR A 182 10.98 -2.81 -17.22
N ASP A 183 10.95 -1.79 -16.37
CA ASP A 183 12.16 -1.17 -15.81
C ASP A 183 12.95 -2.16 -14.95
N ILE A 184 12.28 -2.93 -14.09
CA ILE A 184 12.92 -3.98 -13.28
C ILE A 184 13.58 -5.04 -14.18
N VAL A 185 12.87 -5.54 -15.19
CA VAL A 185 13.43 -6.49 -16.17
C VAL A 185 14.63 -5.88 -16.90
N GLY A 186 14.54 -4.61 -17.31
CA GLY A 186 15.64 -3.88 -17.92
C GLY A 186 16.88 -3.85 -17.02
N ARG A 187 16.72 -3.60 -15.72
CA ARG A 187 17.83 -3.65 -14.75
C ARG A 187 18.43 -5.05 -14.62
N MET A 188 17.61 -6.10 -14.56
CA MET A 188 18.10 -7.49 -14.54
C MET A 188 18.94 -7.82 -15.77
N LEU A 189 18.48 -7.41 -16.96
CA LEU A 189 19.20 -7.64 -18.22
C LEU A 189 20.55 -6.92 -18.26
N LEU A 190 20.64 -5.71 -17.69
CA LEU A 190 21.92 -5.00 -17.55
C LEU A 190 22.90 -5.73 -16.63
N CYS A 191 22.42 -6.27 -15.49
CA CYS A 191 23.26 -7.04 -14.57
C CYS A 191 23.83 -8.33 -15.21
N VAL A 192 23.07 -8.99 -16.09
CA VAL A 192 23.57 -10.16 -16.85
C VAL A 192 24.65 -9.74 -17.85
N ARG A 193 24.45 -8.62 -18.55
CA ARG A 193 25.38 -8.16 -19.58
C ARG A 193 26.70 -7.65 -19.00
N GLU A 194 26.70 -6.96 -17.86
CA GLU A 194 27.95 -6.54 -17.21
C GLU A 194 28.88 -7.72 -16.88
N ARG A 195 28.33 -8.89 -16.54
CA ARG A 195 29.11 -10.14 -16.36
C ARG A 195 29.70 -10.68 -17.67
N THR A 196 29.05 -10.43 -18.81
CA THR A 196 29.58 -10.84 -20.12
C THR A 196 30.59 -9.84 -20.71
N ILE A 197 30.51 -8.56 -20.34
CA ILE A 197 31.42 -7.51 -20.83
C ILE A 197 32.80 -7.61 -20.19
N THR A 198 32.92 -8.14 -18.97
CA THR A 198 34.24 -8.53 -18.42
C THR A 198 34.98 -9.53 -19.30
N ASP A 199 34.31 -10.20 -20.24
CA ASP A 199 34.91 -11.14 -21.20
C ASP A 199 34.97 -10.62 -22.66
N SER A 200 34.37 -9.48 -23.02
CA SER A 200 34.46 -8.97 -24.40
C SER A 200 34.12 -7.48 -24.57
N HIS A 201 35.06 -6.72 -25.14
CA HIS A 201 34.92 -5.31 -25.48
C HIS A 201 34.17 -5.13 -26.82
N ASN A 202 32.89 -4.75 -26.76
CA ASN A 202 32.21 -3.82 -27.68
C ASN A 202 30.68 -3.99 -27.57
N HIS A 203 29.95 -2.94 -27.16
CA HIS A 203 28.88 -2.30 -27.94
C HIS A 203 28.09 -1.28 -27.09
N SER A 204 27.55 -0.27 -27.78
CA SER A 204 26.81 0.90 -27.31
C SER A 204 25.61 0.63 -26.39
N SER A 205 25.35 1.59 -25.49
CA SER A 205 24.44 1.52 -24.34
C SER A 205 22.94 1.46 -24.68
N LEU A 206 22.29 0.38 -24.21
CA LEU A 206 20.82 0.14 -24.29
C LEU A 206 19.97 1.05 -23.41
N GLN A 207 20.59 1.93 -22.61
CA GLN A 207 19.89 2.85 -21.70
C GLN A 207 18.88 3.76 -22.44
N ARG A 208 19.06 3.90 -23.76
CA ARG A 208 18.18 4.69 -24.64
C ARG A 208 16.90 3.96 -25.09
N GLN A 209 16.84 2.62 -25.06
CA GLN A 209 15.72 1.86 -25.64
C GLN A 209 14.56 1.58 -24.66
N PHE A 210 14.80 1.64 -23.36
CA PHE A 210 13.76 1.38 -22.34
C PHE A 210 13.16 2.65 -21.72
N SER A 211 13.68 3.83 -22.08
CA SER A 211 13.19 5.13 -21.61
C SER A 211 12.39 5.83 -22.72
N ASN A 212 11.08 5.63 -22.75
CA ASN A 212 10.18 6.57 -23.44
C ASN A 212 10.11 7.87 -22.61
N GLY A 213 11.13 8.71 -22.74
CA GLY A 213 11.20 10.01 -22.06
C GLY A 213 12.49 10.75 -22.38
N ARG A 214 12.38 11.94 -22.97
CA ARG A 214 13.49 12.85 -23.32
C ARG A 214 14.37 13.12 -22.07
N GLY A 215 15.64 12.72 -22.12
CA GLY A 215 16.65 12.99 -21.09
C GLY A 215 18.03 13.24 -21.71
N GLN A 216 18.73 14.24 -21.19
CA GLN A 216 19.92 14.91 -21.74
C GLN A 216 21.13 14.00 -22.01
N LYS A 217 21.97 14.42 -22.98
CA LYS A 217 23.30 13.88 -23.26
C LYS A 217 24.15 13.96 -21.98
N PHE A 218 24.52 12.81 -21.40
CA PHE A 218 25.65 12.74 -20.49
C PHE A 218 26.92 12.58 -21.32
N ASP A 219 27.91 13.43 -21.03
CA ASP A 219 29.23 13.44 -21.67
C ASP A 219 30.12 12.41 -20.97
N ASP A 220 30.70 11.48 -21.72
CA ASP A 220 31.50 10.33 -21.25
C ASP A 220 32.93 10.74 -20.83
N SER A 221 33.10 11.89 -20.18
CA SER A 221 34.42 12.51 -19.96
C SER A 221 34.89 12.58 -18.49
N VAL A 222 34.36 11.74 -17.59
CA VAL A 222 34.93 11.60 -16.23
C VAL A 222 34.97 10.13 -15.80
N GLY A 223 36.17 9.57 -15.73
CA GLY A 223 36.48 8.21 -15.28
C GLY A 223 36.27 8.00 -13.78
N VAL A 224 35.01 7.93 -13.36
CA VAL A 224 34.63 7.33 -12.07
C VAL A 224 34.04 5.95 -12.35
N VAL A 225 34.78 4.91 -12.00
CA VAL A 225 34.31 3.53 -11.96
C VAL A 225 33.27 3.42 -10.84
N SER A 226 32.02 3.79 -11.15
CA SER A 226 30.86 3.46 -10.31
C SER A 226 30.46 2.03 -10.63
N SER A 227 31.02 1.05 -9.91
CA SER A 227 30.78 -0.40 -10.07
C SER A 227 29.37 -0.86 -9.63
N GLY A 228 28.39 0.03 -9.67
CA GLY A 228 27.01 -0.24 -9.29
C GLY A 228 26.07 0.39 -10.31
N THR A 229 25.17 -0.42 -10.85
CA THR A 229 24.10 -0.02 -11.77
C THR A 229 23.06 0.81 -11.01
N ARG A 230 23.40 2.07 -10.67
CA ARG A 230 22.43 3.05 -10.15
C ARG A 230 21.54 3.54 -11.30
N VAL A 231 20.67 2.64 -11.76
CA VAL A 231 19.73 2.88 -12.88
C VAL A 231 18.37 3.37 -12.37
N SER A 232 18.13 3.35 -11.05
CA SER A 232 16.85 3.80 -10.52
C SER A 232 16.71 5.33 -10.53
N HIS A 233 15.67 5.81 -11.20
CA HIS A 233 15.22 7.20 -11.15
C HIS A 233 14.24 7.49 -10.00
N PHE A 234 14.17 6.61 -9.00
CA PHE A 234 13.29 6.80 -7.85
C PHE A 234 13.75 7.98 -6.98
N LEU A 235 12.82 8.88 -6.69
CA LEU A 235 13.03 10.03 -5.81
C LEU A 235 12.36 9.78 -4.45
N PRO A 236 13.09 9.27 -3.44
CA PRO A 236 12.55 9.11 -2.10
C PRO A 236 12.20 10.49 -1.52
N THR A 237 11.01 10.60 -0.93
CA THR A 237 10.60 11.80 -0.20
C THR A 237 10.11 11.40 1.19
N SER A 238 10.29 12.26 2.18
CA SER A 238 9.76 12.07 3.53
C SER A 238 8.25 11.76 3.51
N ARG A 239 7.51 12.43 2.62
CA ARG A 239 6.08 12.19 2.38
C ARG A 239 5.79 10.74 1.98
N ARG A 240 6.56 10.16 1.05
CA ARG A 240 6.38 8.75 0.64
C ARG A 240 6.68 7.79 1.79
N ILE A 241 7.73 8.04 2.57
CA ILE A 241 8.07 7.22 3.74
C ILE A 241 6.92 7.22 4.76
N VAL A 242 6.39 8.40 5.10
CA VAL A 242 5.26 8.54 6.03
C VAL A 242 4.00 7.85 5.51
N GLN A 243 3.71 7.94 4.20
CA GLN A 243 2.57 7.24 3.59
C GLN A 243 2.66 5.71 3.70
N PHE A 244 3.87 5.16 3.72
CA PHE A 244 4.13 3.73 3.80
C PHE A 244 4.40 3.23 5.23
N SER A 245 4.67 4.11 6.19
CA SER A 245 4.86 3.74 7.58
C SER A 245 3.51 3.49 8.29
N ASN A 246 3.54 2.76 9.40
CA ASN A 246 2.38 2.57 10.28
C ASN A 246 2.37 3.57 11.45
N GLY A 247 3.45 4.34 11.65
CA GLY A 247 3.60 5.28 12.76
C GLY A 247 3.52 4.67 14.16
N ARG A 248 3.62 3.34 14.27
CA ARG A 248 3.53 2.61 15.54
C ARG A 248 4.92 2.37 16.12
N SER A 249 5.02 2.56 17.44
CA SER A 249 6.19 2.19 18.23
C SER A 249 5.88 0.91 19.04
N PRO A 250 6.90 0.12 19.41
CA PRO A 250 6.70 -0.99 20.32
C PRO A 250 6.15 -0.49 21.67
N GLY A 251 5.25 -1.27 22.27
CA GLY A 251 4.77 -1.03 23.64
C GLY A 251 5.89 -1.28 24.67
N PRO A 252 5.71 -0.82 25.93
CA PRO A 252 6.74 -0.93 26.97
C PRO A 252 7.26 -2.37 27.20
N ASP A 253 6.37 -3.36 27.12
CA ASP A 253 6.68 -4.77 27.36
C ASP A 253 6.64 -5.63 26.08
N ALA A 254 6.64 -4.99 24.91
CA ALA A 254 6.53 -5.70 23.63
C ALA A 254 7.78 -6.53 23.35
N ARG A 255 7.61 -7.82 23.00
CA ARG A 255 8.73 -8.62 22.48
C ARG A 255 9.10 -8.11 21.08
N ILE A 256 10.28 -7.50 20.96
CA ILE A 256 10.82 -7.03 19.69
C ILE A 256 11.59 -8.17 19.01
N VAL A 257 11.22 -8.48 17.78
CA VAL A 257 11.95 -9.40 16.89
C VAL A 257 12.69 -8.56 15.86
N TYR A 258 13.97 -8.85 15.66
CA TYR A 258 14.80 -8.24 14.63
C TYR A 258 15.15 -9.25 13.55
N ILE A 259 15.06 -8.83 12.29
CA ILE A 259 15.54 -9.56 11.13
C ILE A 259 16.14 -8.57 10.14
N ASP A 260 17.24 -8.92 9.49
CA ASP A 260 17.88 -8.07 8.49
C ASP A 260 18.25 -8.83 7.22
N GLY A 261 18.37 -8.09 6.13
CA GLY A 261 18.62 -8.66 4.82
C GLY A 261 18.76 -7.58 3.75
N ALA A 262 19.11 -8.03 2.55
CA ALA A 262 19.06 -7.18 1.37
C ALA A 262 17.61 -6.81 1.02
N PHE A 263 16.71 -7.80 1.10
CA PHE A 263 15.32 -7.70 0.64
C PHE A 263 15.21 -7.16 -0.80
N ASP A 264 16.23 -7.44 -1.61
CA ASP A 264 16.24 -7.09 -3.03
C ASP A 264 15.19 -7.92 -3.77
N LEU A 265 14.50 -7.28 -4.72
CA LEU A 265 13.33 -7.83 -5.41
C LEU A 265 12.35 -8.53 -4.46
N PHE A 266 11.88 -7.80 -3.44
CA PHE A 266 10.98 -8.32 -2.41
C PHE A 266 9.87 -9.22 -2.99
N HIS A 267 9.78 -10.46 -2.50
CA HIS A 267 9.04 -11.57 -3.12
C HIS A 267 8.37 -12.49 -2.08
N ALA A 268 7.62 -13.51 -2.50
CA ALA A 268 6.81 -14.35 -1.62
C ALA A 268 7.62 -15.04 -0.51
N GLY A 269 8.83 -15.52 -0.80
CA GLY A 269 9.75 -16.03 0.23
C GLY A 269 10.10 -15.00 1.33
N HIS A 270 10.27 -13.71 0.98
CA HIS A 270 10.47 -12.65 1.96
C HIS A 270 9.20 -12.38 2.80
N VAL A 271 8.02 -12.46 2.19
CA VAL A 271 6.75 -12.38 2.94
C VAL A 271 6.68 -13.49 3.99
N GLU A 272 6.99 -14.72 3.61
CA GLU A 272 6.88 -15.87 4.51
C GLU A 272 7.88 -15.80 5.67
N ILE A 273 9.15 -15.47 5.41
CA ILE A 273 10.14 -15.33 6.50
C ILE A 273 9.78 -14.19 7.45
N LEU A 274 9.23 -13.08 6.93
CA LEU A 274 8.78 -11.96 7.77
C LEU A 274 7.52 -12.32 8.57
N ARG A 275 6.61 -13.12 8.01
CA ARG A 275 5.45 -13.67 8.75
C ARG A 275 5.91 -14.55 9.91
N LEU A 276 6.82 -15.49 9.65
CA LEU A 276 7.40 -16.35 10.68
C LEU A 276 8.20 -15.57 11.73
N ALA A 277 8.84 -14.47 11.35
CA ALA A 277 9.51 -13.58 12.30
C ALA A 277 8.50 -12.80 13.13
N ARG A 278 7.43 -12.28 12.49
CA ARG A 278 6.34 -11.56 13.15
C ARG A 278 5.64 -12.43 14.20
N ASP A 279 5.44 -13.71 13.91
CA ASP A 279 4.77 -14.66 14.83
C ASP A 279 5.59 -14.94 16.10
N ARG A 280 6.87 -14.55 16.15
CA ARG A 280 7.74 -14.74 17.33
C ARG A 280 7.69 -13.60 18.34
N GLY A 281 7.01 -12.49 18.07
CA GLY A 281 6.89 -11.37 19.02
C GLY A 281 5.93 -10.25 18.62
N ASP A 282 5.75 -9.29 19.52
CA ASP A 282 4.73 -8.24 19.43
C ASP A 282 5.13 -7.07 18.54
N PHE A 283 6.42 -6.92 18.19
CA PHE A 283 6.91 -5.93 17.24
C PHE A 283 8.02 -6.52 16.35
N LEU A 284 7.94 -6.32 15.03
CA LEU A 284 8.97 -6.76 14.08
C LEU A 284 9.74 -5.54 13.54
N LEU A 285 11.06 -5.54 13.72
CA LEU A 285 11.98 -4.56 13.16
C LEU A 285 12.78 -5.22 12.03
N VAL A 286 12.69 -4.64 10.83
CA VAL A 286 13.35 -5.16 9.63
C VAL A 286 14.49 -4.24 9.24
N GLY A 287 15.73 -4.73 9.33
CA GLY A 287 16.92 -4.03 8.87
C GLY A 287 17.15 -4.24 7.37
N ILE A 288 17.28 -3.14 6.62
CA ILE A 288 17.62 -3.19 5.19
C ILE A 288 19.11 -2.92 5.03
N HIS A 289 19.84 -3.83 4.41
CA HIS A 289 21.26 -3.65 4.11
C HIS A 289 21.47 -2.52 3.11
N THR A 290 22.60 -1.82 3.25
CA THR A 290 23.02 -0.83 2.25
C THR A 290 23.51 -1.54 0.98
N ASP A 291 23.43 -0.88 -0.17
CA ASP A 291 23.95 -1.42 -1.44
C ASP A 291 25.41 -1.91 -1.30
N GLN A 292 26.23 -1.16 -0.55
CA GLN A 292 27.63 -1.50 -0.28
C GLN A 292 27.74 -2.81 0.51
N THR A 293 26.92 -2.97 1.56
CA THR A 293 26.87 -4.19 2.36
C THR A 293 26.41 -5.38 1.53
N CYS A 294 25.40 -5.20 0.68
CA CYS A 294 24.92 -6.23 -0.23
C CYS A 294 26.01 -6.68 -1.21
N TYR A 295 26.72 -5.73 -1.82
CA TYR A 295 27.82 -6.01 -2.74
C TYR A 295 28.96 -6.78 -2.07
N GLN A 296 29.38 -6.35 -0.88
CA GLN A 296 30.44 -7.03 -0.12
C GLN A 296 30.04 -8.47 0.22
N LYS A 297 28.83 -8.67 0.76
CA LYS A 297 28.32 -10.01 1.08
C LYS A 297 28.19 -10.90 -0.15
N PHE A 298 27.78 -10.34 -1.29
CA PHE A 298 27.73 -11.06 -2.55
C PHE A 298 29.14 -11.52 -2.98
N MET A 299 30.12 -10.62 -2.98
CA MET A 299 31.50 -10.95 -3.34
C MET A 299 32.09 -12.02 -2.42
N GLU A 300 31.89 -11.92 -1.10
CA GLU A 300 32.32 -12.94 -0.14
C GLU A 300 31.63 -14.30 -0.38
N ALA A 301 30.32 -14.30 -0.65
CA ALA A 301 29.57 -15.53 -0.92
C ALA A 301 30.00 -16.18 -2.24
N SER A 302 30.26 -15.38 -3.28
CA SER A 302 30.81 -15.85 -4.55
C SER A 302 32.21 -16.42 -4.38
N GLN A 303 33.09 -15.78 -3.62
CA GLN A 303 34.42 -16.30 -3.30
C GLN A 303 34.35 -17.60 -2.50
N LYS A 304 33.48 -17.68 -1.49
CA LYS A 304 33.27 -18.91 -0.70
C LYS A 304 32.69 -20.05 -1.55
N SER A 305 31.74 -19.76 -2.44
CA SER A 305 31.16 -20.75 -3.35
C SER A 305 32.16 -21.21 -4.39
N ALA A 306 32.96 -20.29 -4.96
CA ALA A 306 34.06 -20.61 -5.86
C ALA A 306 35.12 -21.45 -5.14
N MET A 307 35.48 -21.12 -3.90
CA MET A 307 36.43 -21.88 -3.09
C MET A 307 35.90 -23.26 -2.70
N LYS A 308 34.59 -23.39 -2.42
CA LYS A 308 33.94 -24.69 -2.20
C LYS A 308 33.95 -25.54 -3.47
N LEU A 309 33.65 -24.97 -4.64
CA LEU A 309 33.77 -25.65 -5.92
C LEU A 309 35.23 -26.03 -6.25
N TRP A 310 36.19 -25.19 -5.85
CA TRP A 310 37.62 -25.48 -5.98
C TRP A 310 38.04 -26.63 -5.08
N LEU A 311 37.57 -26.66 -3.82
CA LEU A 311 37.84 -27.76 -2.89
C LEU A 311 37.16 -29.06 -3.32
N ASP A 312 35.91 -28.99 -3.78
CA ASP A 312 35.18 -30.13 -4.35
C ASP A 312 35.82 -30.62 -5.68
N GLY A 313 36.60 -29.76 -6.37
CA GLY A 313 37.39 -30.10 -7.57
C GLY A 313 38.86 -30.47 -7.32
N VAL A 314 39.39 -30.26 -6.10
CA VAL A 314 40.78 -30.58 -5.71
C VAL A 314 40.90 -31.93 -4.98
N VAL A 315 39.79 -32.63 -4.72
CA VAL A 315 39.84 -34.04 -4.28
C VAL A 315 40.06 -34.97 -5.47
N GLN A 316 41.23 -34.85 -6.11
CA GLN A 316 41.87 -35.94 -6.83
C GLN A 316 43.35 -35.58 -7.07
N MET A 317 44.23 -35.90 -6.11
CA MET A 317 45.64 -36.27 -6.33
C MET A 317 46.37 -36.34 -4.99
N SER A 318 46.25 -37.48 -4.30
CA SER A 318 47.29 -38.10 -3.49
C SER A 318 46.67 -39.28 -2.76
N ASP A 319 46.91 -40.48 -3.29
CA ASP A 319 47.22 -41.69 -2.51
C ASP A 319 47.15 -42.92 -3.43
N ALA A 320 48.31 -43.27 -3.99
CA ALA A 320 48.65 -44.64 -4.37
C ALA A 320 50.17 -44.76 -4.51
N ALA A 321 50.88 -44.62 -3.39
CA ALA A 321 52.18 -45.23 -3.21
C ALA A 321 51.98 -46.52 -2.39
N GLY A 322 52.42 -47.66 -2.93
CA GLY A 322 52.75 -48.86 -2.14
C GLY A 322 52.02 -50.15 -2.51
N TYR A 323 52.80 -51.23 -2.68
CA TYR A 323 52.51 -52.63 -3.06
C TYR A 323 52.43 -52.85 -4.59
N VAL A 324 53.42 -53.42 -5.30
CA VAL A 324 54.58 -54.29 -4.99
C VAL A 324 55.81 -53.81 -5.77
#